data_AF-Q7W556-F1
#
_entry.id   AF-Q7W556-F1
#
_cell.length_a   1.000
_cell.length_b   1.000
_cell.length_c   1.000
_cell.angle_alpha   90.00
_cell.angle_beta   90.00
_cell.angle_gamma   90.00
#
_symmetry.space_group_name_H-M   'P 1'
#
loop_
_entity.id
_entity.type
_entity.pdbx_description
1 polymer ?
#
loop_
_entity_poly.entity_id
_entity_poly.type
_entity_poly.pdbx_seq_one_letter_code
_entity_poly.pdbx_strand_id
1 'polypeptide(L)'
;MSWDIAAQTGAGVAQDINRTACSDLDALLALAGSLVPGLDGRIGPVSGDIRPGADNRATLRTLQDWWLLRHPEAGSHYLALRCWGLLIWQPIYLGVIAVHCSDIAPDLDRLGQPVRDGFIAGYILERHEPLRGCLEQRKQAVAAQLRRICATYFRELSQLLRLSPRAAACMQADCVLSALLAARANEDKAAVAWAHEQAADWLDRLGIAGHSGYLVYARAGRPVLALDRQVCCHHFRRHDGDYCSTCPKLPPAERIARIEADKAAA
;
A
#
# COMPACT_ATOMS: atom_id res chain seq x y z
N MET A 1 -49.72 12.94 22.05
CA MET A 1 -48.44 12.47 22.63
C MET A 1 -48.11 11.13 21.98
N SER A 2 -47.22 11.07 20.98
CA SER A 2 -46.48 9.86 20.54
C SER A 2 -45.81 10.06 19.16
N TRP A 3 -45.15 11.20 18.94
CA TRP A 3 -44.32 11.42 17.73
C TRP A 3 -42.84 11.71 18.07
N ASP A 4 -42.51 12.01 19.33
CA ASP A 4 -41.14 12.39 19.74
C ASP A 4 -40.23 11.21 20.11
N ILE A 5 -40.77 10.03 20.41
CA ILE A 5 -39.95 8.89 20.87
C ILE A 5 -39.23 8.22 19.69
N ALA A 6 -39.87 8.10 18.53
CA ALA A 6 -39.28 7.44 17.35
C ALA A 6 -38.11 8.24 16.72
N ALA A 7 -38.20 9.58 16.74
CA ALA A 7 -37.15 10.47 16.24
C ALA A 7 -35.91 10.49 17.15
N GLN A 8 -36.12 10.44 18.47
CA GLN A 8 -35.02 10.39 19.45
C GLN A 8 -34.29 9.03 19.42
N THR A 9 -35.01 7.92 19.19
CA THR A 9 -34.38 6.59 19.03
C THR A 9 -33.56 6.47 17.76
N GLY A 10 -33.98 7.08 16.64
CA GLY A 10 -33.23 7.06 15.38
C GLY A 10 -31.96 7.91 15.42
N ALA A 11 -32.02 9.07 16.09
CA ALA A 11 -30.86 9.95 16.28
C ALA A 11 -29.79 9.30 17.18
N GLY A 12 -30.19 8.68 18.30
CA GLY A 12 -29.27 8.00 19.20
C GLY A 12 -28.54 6.80 18.56
N VAL A 13 -29.27 5.98 17.80
CA VAL A 13 -28.69 4.83 17.08
C VAL A 13 -27.74 5.29 15.97
N ALA A 14 -28.08 6.34 15.22
CA ALA A 14 -27.17 6.90 14.21
C ALA A 14 -25.91 7.50 14.83
N GLN A 15 -26.03 8.12 16.02
CA GLN A 15 -24.90 8.69 16.75
C GLN A 15 -23.98 7.61 17.33
N ASP A 16 -24.53 6.49 17.81
CA ASP A 16 -23.77 5.33 18.28
C ASP A 16 -23.08 4.59 17.14
N ILE A 17 -23.76 4.35 16.01
CA ILE A 17 -23.14 3.75 14.81
C ILE A 17 -21.96 4.60 14.33
N ASN A 18 -22.14 5.93 14.25
CA ASN A 18 -21.09 6.85 13.83
C ASN A 18 -19.89 6.89 14.82
N ARG A 19 -20.16 6.65 16.12
CA ARG A 19 -19.12 6.53 17.15
C ARG A 19 -18.36 5.20 17.05
N THR A 20 -19.05 4.09 16.82
CA THR A 20 -18.41 2.78 16.62
C THR A 20 -17.60 2.71 15.32
N ALA A 21 -18.12 3.28 14.22
CA ALA A 21 -17.37 3.40 12.98
C ALA A 21 -16.11 4.27 13.13
N CYS A 22 -16.17 5.33 13.97
CA CYS A 22 -14.98 6.10 14.35
C CYS A 22 -13.93 5.21 14.99
N SER A 23 -14.32 4.49 16.05
CA SER A 23 -13.38 3.67 16.82
C SER A 23 -12.77 2.56 16.00
N ASP A 24 -13.53 1.93 15.11
CA ASP A 24 -13.04 0.83 14.27
C ASP A 24 -12.02 1.33 13.24
N LEU A 25 -12.31 2.46 12.59
CA LEU A 25 -11.38 3.07 11.65
C LEU A 25 -10.11 3.53 12.36
N ASP A 26 -10.23 4.24 13.49
CA ASP A 26 -9.08 4.68 14.28
C ASP A 26 -8.21 3.49 14.74
N ALA A 27 -8.84 2.39 15.19
CA ALA A 27 -8.14 1.16 15.57
C ALA A 27 -7.41 0.52 14.38
N LEU A 28 -8.03 0.49 13.19
CA LEU A 28 -7.38 0.03 11.96
C LEU A 28 -6.16 0.89 11.61
N LEU A 29 -6.27 2.23 11.69
CA LEU A 29 -5.15 3.12 11.37
C LEU A 29 -3.97 2.92 12.34
N ALA A 30 -4.27 2.77 13.63
CA ALA A 30 -3.27 2.48 14.65
C ALA A 30 -2.59 1.12 14.42
N LEU A 31 -3.38 0.09 14.09
CA LEU A 31 -2.86 -1.23 13.74
C LEU A 31 -1.95 -1.16 12.52
N ALA A 32 -2.37 -0.50 11.44
CA ALA A 32 -1.59 -0.36 10.22
C ALA A 32 -0.24 0.33 10.46
N GLY A 33 -0.22 1.41 11.25
CA GLY A 33 1.01 2.10 11.64
C GLY A 33 1.92 1.24 12.53
N SER A 34 1.35 0.39 13.39
CA SER A 34 2.13 -0.53 14.23
C SER A 34 2.81 -1.65 13.45
N LEU A 35 2.20 -2.11 12.35
CA LEU A 35 2.74 -3.16 11.49
C LEU A 35 3.75 -2.62 10.47
N VAL A 36 3.55 -1.39 10.00
CA VAL A 36 4.37 -0.79 8.94
C VAL A 36 4.76 0.64 9.33
N PRO A 37 6.02 0.85 9.76
CA PRO A 37 6.52 2.17 10.07
C PRO A 37 6.32 3.15 8.90
N GLY A 38 5.74 4.32 9.19
CA GLY A 38 5.43 5.36 8.20
C GLY A 38 4.05 5.22 7.53
N LEU A 39 3.29 4.15 7.80
CA LEU A 39 1.89 4.00 7.37
C LEU A 39 0.94 4.75 8.33
N ASP A 40 1.27 6.00 8.63
CA ASP A 40 0.57 6.81 9.64
C ASP A 40 -0.72 7.41 9.06
N GLY A 41 -1.87 6.93 9.54
CA GLY A 41 -3.18 7.42 9.14
C GLY A 41 -3.79 8.37 10.17
N ARG A 42 -4.66 9.27 9.72
CA ARG A 42 -5.63 9.94 10.60
C ARG A 42 -7.03 10.01 9.98
N ILE A 43 -8.05 10.02 10.83
CA ILE A 43 -9.43 10.29 10.40
C ILE A 43 -9.66 11.79 10.32
N GLY A 44 -10.21 12.26 9.19
CA GLY A 44 -10.50 13.67 9.02
C GLY A 44 -10.98 14.05 7.62
N PRO A 45 -11.35 15.32 7.41
CA PRO A 45 -11.67 15.80 6.07
C PRO A 45 -10.41 15.79 5.19
N VAL A 46 -10.57 15.36 3.94
CA VAL A 46 -9.49 15.36 2.95
C VAL A 46 -9.57 16.63 2.10
N SER A 47 -8.49 17.40 2.02
CA SER A 47 -8.44 18.64 1.22
C SER A 47 -7.04 18.90 0.68
N GLY A 48 -6.93 19.17 -0.63
CA GLY A 48 -5.65 19.49 -1.29
C GLY A 48 -4.71 18.28 -1.50
N ASP A 49 -5.18 17.09 -1.19
CA ASP A 49 -4.41 15.85 -1.25
C ASP A 49 -4.67 15.10 -2.57
N ILE A 50 -3.78 14.16 -2.92
CA ILE A 50 -4.03 13.22 -4.01
C ILE A 50 -5.17 12.29 -3.60
N ARG A 51 -6.18 12.15 -4.45
CA ARG A 51 -7.38 11.34 -4.17
C ARG A 51 -7.80 10.53 -5.39
N PRO A 52 -8.32 9.31 -5.21
CA PRO A 52 -9.03 8.62 -6.27
C PRO A 52 -10.20 9.45 -6.82
N GLY A 53 -10.28 9.61 -8.14
CA GLY A 53 -11.38 10.32 -8.80
C GLY A 53 -11.32 11.86 -8.78
N ALA A 54 -10.33 12.47 -8.12
CA ALA A 54 -10.09 13.91 -8.18
C ALA A 54 -9.16 14.28 -9.35
N ASP A 55 -9.05 15.58 -9.65
CA ASP A 55 -8.02 16.09 -10.56
C ASP A 55 -6.67 16.22 -9.83
N ASN A 56 -5.84 15.19 -9.90
CA ASN A 56 -4.54 15.15 -9.22
C ASN A 56 -3.41 15.81 -10.03
N ARG A 57 -3.67 16.35 -11.23
CA ARG A 57 -2.61 16.73 -12.19
C ARG A 57 -1.61 17.75 -11.63
N ALA A 58 -2.09 18.77 -10.94
CA ALA A 58 -1.23 19.80 -10.36
C ALA A 58 -0.30 19.20 -9.29
N THR A 59 -0.86 18.42 -8.37
CA THR A 59 -0.10 17.79 -7.28
C THR A 59 0.88 16.74 -7.80
N LEU A 60 0.51 15.96 -8.82
CA LEU A 60 1.41 15.00 -9.48
C LEU A 60 2.57 15.69 -10.20
N ARG A 61 2.33 16.87 -10.79
CA ARG A 61 3.41 17.69 -11.38
C ARG A 61 4.37 18.19 -10.31
N THR A 62 3.86 18.70 -9.18
CA THR A 62 4.71 19.10 -8.05
C THR A 62 5.56 17.94 -7.53
N LEU A 63 4.99 16.74 -7.42
CA LEU A 63 5.72 15.53 -7.04
C LEU A 63 6.84 15.20 -8.04
N GLN A 64 6.53 15.24 -9.34
CA GLN A 64 7.50 15.01 -10.42
C GLN A 64 8.65 16.03 -10.38
N ASP A 65 8.31 17.32 -10.36
CA ASP A 65 9.27 18.42 -10.44
C ASP A 65 10.27 18.35 -9.28
N TRP A 66 9.79 17.98 -8.09
CA TRP A 66 10.66 17.79 -6.94
C TRP A 66 11.65 16.65 -7.18
N TRP A 67 11.20 15.43 -7.48
CA TRP A 67 12.14 14.33 -7.68
C TRP A 67 13.11 14.56 -8.85
N LEU A 68 12.67 15.25 -9.91
CA LEU A 68 13.52 15.64 -11.03
C LEU A 68 14.60 16.65 -10.62
N LEU A 69 14.24 17.67 -9.82
CA LEU A 69 15.18 18.69 -9.37
C LEU A 69 16.22 18.12 -8.39
N ARG A 70 15.83 17.19 -7.52
CA ARG A 70 16.75 16.61 -6.53
C ARG A 70 17.73 15.61 -7.10
N HIS A 71 17.25 14.79 -8.02
CA HIS A 71 17.99 13.64 -8.54
C HIS A 71 17.95 13.59 -10.06
N PRO A 72 18.40 14.67 -10.76
CA PRO A 72 18.42 14.69 -12.21
C PRO A 72 19.29 13.57 -12.80
N GLU A 73 20.33 13.13 -12.06
CA GLU A 73 21.24 12.06 -12.45
C GLU A 73 20.58 10.68 -12.55
N ALA A 74 19.51 10.46 -11.77
CA ALA A 74 18.91 9.12 -11.66
C ALA A 74 18.08 8.73 -12.90
N GLY A 75 17.71 9.73 -13.70
CA GLY A 75 17.05 9.58 -14.99
C GLY A 75 15.57 9.22 -14.92
N SER A 76 14.94 9.18 -16.09
CA SER A 76 13.48 9.06 -16.24
C SER A 76 12.87 7.77 -15.66
N HIS A 77 13.58 6.65 -15.72
CA HIS A 77 13.11 5.37 -15.18
C HIS A 77 13.00 5.39 -13.66
N TYR A 78 13.99 5.98 -12.98
CA TYR A 78 13.93 6.21 -11.53
C TYR A 78 12.77 7.13 -11.19
N LEU A 79 12.66 8.27 -11.87
CA LEU A 79 11.62 9.26 -11.62
C LEU A 79 10.21 8.66 -11.73
N ALA A 80 9.95 7.92 -12.81
CA ALA A 80 8.65 7.27 -13.04
C ALA A 80 8.32 6.24 -11.95
N LEU A 81 9.24 5.34 -11.62
CA LEU A 81 9.00 4.30 -10.61
C LEU A 81 8.97 4.86 -9.18
N ARG A 82 9.72 5.91 -8.89
CA ARG A 82 9.69 6.58 -7.59
C ARG A 82 8.34 7.23 -7.34
N CYS A 83 7.84 8.02 -8.30
CA CYS A 83 6.52 8.65 -8.19
C CYS A 83 5.42 7.58 -8.12
N TRP A 84 5.49 6.56 -8.98
CA TRP A 84 4.53 5.46 -8.96
C TRP A 84 4.48 4.74 -7.61
N GLY A 85 5.63 4.34 -7.08
CA GLY A 85 5.72 3.67 -5.77
C GLY A 85 5.15 4.52 -4.63
N LEU A 86 5.44 5.83 -4.62
CA LEU A 86 4.91 6.76 -3.61
C LEU A 86 3.38 6.87 -3.68
N LEU A 87 2.78 6.80 -4.87
CA LEU A 87 1.33 6.90 -5.03
C LEU A 87 0.59 5.66 -4.51
N ILE A 88 1.10 4.47 -4.79
CA ILE A 88 0.30 3.25 -4.60
C ILE A 88 0.53 2.53 -3.29
N TRP A 89 1.66 2.75 -2.61
CA TRP A 89 2.03 1.88 -1.50
C TRP A 89 1.05 1.96 -0.33
N GLN A 90 0.62 3.17 0.08
CA GLN A 90 -0.30 3.33 1.19
C GLN A 90 -1.68 2.71 0.98
N PRO A 91 -2.41 2.98 -0.13
CA PRO A 91 -3.71 2.35 -0.35
C PRO A 91 -3.61 0.82 -0.40
N ILE A 92 -2.56 0.28 -1.04
CA ILE A 92 -2.35 -1.18 -1.12
C ILE A 92 -2.10 -1.75 0.27
N TYR A 93 -1.17 -1.17 1.03
CA TYR A 93 -0.83 -1.66 2.35
C TYR A 93 -2.02 -1.60 3.30
N LEU A 94 -2.71 -0.46 3.37
CA LEU A 94 -3.89 -0.28 4.21
C LEU A 94 -4.97 -1.30 3.84
N GLY A 95 -5.25 -1.49 2.55
CA GLY A 95 -6.26 -2.44 2.09
C GLY A 95 -5.93 -3.89 2.45
N VAL A 96 -4.70 -4.33 2.20
CA VAL A 96 -4.27 -5.71 2.50
C VAL A 96 -4.26 -5.96 4.01
N ILE A 97 -3.74 -5.02 4.80
CA ILE A 97 -3.72 -5.11 6.27
C ILE A 97 -5.15 -5.10 6.83
N ALA A 98 -6.03 -4.24 6.35
CA ALA A 98 -7.42 -4.19 6.81
C ALA A 98 -8.13 -5.54 6.62
N VAL A 99 -7.96 -6.17 5.45
CA VAL A 99 -8.60 -7.45 5.13
C VAL A 99 -8.12 -8.57 6.06
N HIS A 100 -6.81 -8.64 6.33
CA HIS A 100 -6.18 -9.78 7.00
C HIS A 100 -5.95 -9.61 8.50
N CYS A 101 -5.91 -8.37 8.99
CA CYS A 101 -5.57 -8.06 10.38
C CYS A 101 -6.72 -7.36 11.12
N SER A 102 -7.85 -7.11 10.47
CA SER A 102 -9.05 -6.52 11.09
C SER A 102 -10.34 -7.17 10.58
N ASP A 103 -11.45 -6.90 11.28
CA ASP A 103 -12.79 -7.37 10.89
C ASP A 103 -13.53 -6.41 9.94
N ILE A 104 -12.85 -5.34 9.52
CA ILE A 104 -13.42 -4.28 8.67
C ILE A 104 -12.60 -4.09 7.39
N ALA A 105 -13.22 -3.48 6.39
CA ALA A 105 -12.52 -2.94 5.23
C ALA A 105 -12.89 -1.47 5.04
N PRO A 106 -11.91 -0.54 5.01
CA PRO A 106 -12.19 0.86 4.75
C PRO A 106 -12.53 1.06 3.26
N ASP A 107 -13.24 2.13 2.97
CA ASP A 107 -13.43 2.66 1.63
C ASP A 107 -12.20 3.46 1.22
N LEU A 108 -11.32 2.83 0.43
CA LEU A 108 -10.09 3.43 -0.07
C LEU A 108 -10.34 4.56 -1.08
N ASP A 109 -11.53 4.67 -1.68
CA ASP A 109 -11.88 5.81 -2.54
C ASP A 109 -12.01 7.12 -1.72
N ARG A 110 -12.09 7.01 -0.38
CA ARG A 110 -12.10 8.12 0.58
C ARG A 110 -10.72 8.48 1.15
N LEU A 111 -9.66 7.89 0.61
CA LEU A 111 -8.29 8.16 1.00
C LEU A 111 -7.78 9.46 0.37
N GLY A 112 -7.16 10.30 1.18
CA GLY A 112 -6.34 11.43 0.79
C GLY A 112 -4.87 11.19 1.08
N GLN A 113 -4.02 11.44 0.08
CA GLN A 113 -2.58 11.29 0.17
C GLN A 113 -1.89 12.65 0.10
N PRO A 114 -1.54 13.26 1.25
CA PRO A 114 -0.85 14.53 1.28
C PRO A 114 0.54 14.41 0.65
N VAL A 115 0.89 15.38 -0.20
CA VAL A 115 2.25 15.53 -0.70
C VAL A 115 2.96 16.62 0.08
N ARG A 116 4.03 16.26 0.78
CA ARG A 116 4.89 17.20 1.53
C ARG A 116 6.32 16.92 1.16
N ASP A 117 7.02 17.96 0.71
CA ASP A 117 8.41 17.86 0.27
C ASP A 117 8.65 16.64 -0.63
N GLY A 118 7.73 16.39 -1.58
CA GLY A 118 7.91 15.34 -2.59
C GLY A 118 7.72 13.93 -2.05
N PHE A 119 7.32 13.80 -0.79
CA PHE A 119 6.93 12.55 -0.19
C PHE A 119 5.42 12.50 -0.02
N ILE A 120 4.90 11.30 -0.23
CA ILE A 120 3.57 10.91 0.20
C ILE A 120 3.80 10.14 1.50
N ALA A 121 3.66 10.84 2.61
CA ALA A 121 3.96 10.34 3.96
C ALA A 121 2.74 10.58 4.85
N GLY A 122 2.21 9.49 5.40
CA GLY A 122 0.90 9.44 6.03
C GLY A 122 -0.27 9.63 5.06
N TYR A 123 -1.48 9.39 5.55
CA TYR A 123 -2.72 9.54 4.78
C TYR A 123 -3.86 10.04 5.66
N ILE A 124 -4.88 10.59 5.02
CA ILE A 124 -6.13 10.99 5.67
C ILE A 124 -7.22 10.08 5.13
N LEU A 125 -8.02 9.50 6.01
CA LEU A 125 -9.20 8.75 5.61
C LEU A 125 -10.43 9.51 6.07
N GLU A 126 -11.34 9.83 5.14
CA GLU A 126 -12.60 10.46 5.54
C GLU A 126 -13.40 9.51 6.42
N ARG A 127 -14.13 10.07 7.39
CA ARG A 127 -15.06 9.30 8.22
C ARG A 127 -16.14 8.67 7.36
N HIS A 128 -16.33 7.35 7.50
CA HIS A 128 -17.38 6.60 6.84
C HIS A 128 -17.68 5.31 7.62
N GLU A 129 -18.77 4.64 7.26
CA GLU A 129 -19.05 3.30 7.76
C GLU A 129 -18.19 2.29 7.01
N PRO A 130 -17.26 1.57 7.68
CA PRO A 130 -16.45 0.58 6.98
C PRO A 130 -17.28 -0.65 6.63
N LEU A 131 -16.86 -1.36 5.59
CA LEU A 131 -17.49 -2.62 5.19
C LEU A 131 -17.20 -3.69 6.24
N ARG A 132 -18.27 -4.26 6.82
CA ARG A 132 -18.25 -5.49 7.60
C ARG A 132 -18.79 -6.63 6.75
N GLY A 133 -18.19 -7.81 6.89
CA GLY A 133 -18.53 -8.99 6.10
C GLY A 133 -17.50 -10.10 6.31
N CYS A 134 -17.67 -11.23 5.66
CA CYS A 134 -16.66 -12.29 5.70
C CYS A 134 -15.37 -11.86 4.97
N LEU A 135 -14.27 -12.59 5.21
CA LEU A 135 -12.97 -12.33 4.61
C LEU A 135 -13.06 -12.14 3.08
N GLU A 136 -13.78 -13.04 2.39
CA GLU A 136 -13.95 -12.99 0.94
C GLU A 136 -14.66 -11.73 0.44
N GLN A 137 -15.70 -11.28 1.16
CA GLN A 137 -16.41 -10.04 0.81
C GLN A 137 -15.50 -8.82 0.96
N ARG A 138 -14.77 -8.73 2.08
CA ARG A 138 -13.81 -7.64 2.32
C ARG A 138 -12.69 -7.64 1.28
N LYS A 139 -12.11 -8.81 1.01
CA LYS A 139 -11.03 -8.99 0.03
C LYS A 139 -11.47 -8.59 -1.37
N GLN A 140 -12.65 -9.04 -1.80
CA GLN A 140 -13.20 -8.69 -3.12
C GLN A 140 -13.45 -7.19 -3.27
N ALA A 141 -14.03 -6.55 -2.24
CA ALA A 141 -14.30 -5.12 -2.24
C ALA A 141 -13.01 -4.29 -2.33
N VAL A 142 -12.02 -4.60 -1.49
CA VAL A 142 -10.72 -3.91 -1.47
C VAL A 142 -9.96 -4.13 -2.77
N ALA A 143 -9.91 -5.37 -3.30
CA ALA A 143 -9.25 -5.63 -4.58
C ALA A 143 -9.91 -4.85 -5.74
N ALA A 144 -11.23 -4.71 -5.75
CA ALA A 144 -11.94 -3.92 -6.74
C ALA A 144 -11.60 -2.42 -6.64
N GLN A 145 -11.51 -1.86 -5.43
CA GLN A 145 -11.07 -0.48 -5.22
C GLN A 145 -9.61 -0.28 -5.66
N LEU A 146 -8.69 -1.15 -5.22
CA LEU A 146 -7.28 -1.06 -5.59
C LEU A 146 -7.05 -1.12 -7.10
N ARG A 147 -7.78 -1.97 -7.83
CA ARG A 147 -7.72 -1.97 -9.31
C ARG A 147 -8.09 -0.61 -9.89
N ARG A 148 -9.20 0.00 -9.44
CA ARG A 148 -9.64 1.31 -9.93
C ARG A 148 -8.66 2.42 -9.56
N ILE A 149 -8.18 2.44 -8.33
CA ILE A 149 -7.22 3.43 -7.81
C ILE A 149 -5.91 3.34 -8.59
N CYS A 150 -5.31 2.15 -8.68
CA CYS A 150 -4.07 1.95 -9.42
C CYS A 150 -4.23 2.27 -10.91
N ALA A 151 -5.33 1.88 -11.56
CA ALA A 151 -5.58 2.23 -12.96
C ALA A 151 -5.71 3.75 -13.17
N THR A 152 -6.37 4.45 -12.23
CA THR A 152 -6.53 5.90 -12.24
C THR A 152 -5.19 6.60 -12.10
N TYR A 153 -4.42 6.26 -11.07
CA TYR A 153 -3.09 6.84 -10.84
C TYR A 153 -2.12 6.50 -11.96
N PHE A 154 -2.18 5.28 -12.52
CA PHE A 154 -1.35 4.89 -13.65
C PHE A 154 -1.62 5.77 -14.86
N ARG A 155 -2.90 5.97 -15.21
CA ARG A 155 -3.31 6.86 -16.30
C ARG A 155 -2.82 8.28 -16.09
N GLU A 156 -3.05 8.85 -14.90
CA GLU A 156 -2.70 10.24 -14.59
C GLU A 156 -1.18 10.46 -14.58
N LEU A 157 -0.42 9.57 -13.95
CA LEU A 157 1.03 9.65 -13.93
C LEU A 157 1.63 9.43 -15.33
N SER A 158 1.03 8.56 -16.14
CA SER A 158 1.50 8.28 -17.51
C SER A 158 1.31 9.45 -18.47
N GLN A 159 0.46 10.43 -18.13
CA GLN A 159 0.37 11.70 -18.88
C GLN A 159 1.57 12.61 -18.63
N LEU A 160 2.30 12.41 -17.53
CA LEU A 160 3.44 13.23 -17.11
C LEU A 160 4.79 12.54 -17.31
N LEU A 161 4.82 11.20 -17.16
CA LEU A 161 6.03 10.39 -17.17
C LEU A 161 5.83 9.14 -18.03
N ARG A 162 6.90 8.69 -18.70
CA ARG A 162 6.89 7.40 -19.41
C ARG A 162 7.00 6.25 -18.41
N LEU A 163 5.86 5.79 -17.90
CA LEU A 163 5.77 4.64 -17.00
C LEU A 163 5.45 3.37 -17.80
N SER A 164 6.31 2.36 -17.71
CA SER A 164 6.08 1.06 -18.33
C SER A 164 4.94 0.31 -17.62
N PRO A 165 3.92 -0.21 -18.35
CA PRO A 165 2.85 -1.01 -17.74
C PRO A 165 3.39 -2.22 -16.96
N ARG A 166 4.39 -2.93 -17.52
CA ARG A 166 5.03 -4.06 -16.85
C ARG A 166 5.73 -3.63 -15.56
N ALA A 167 6.47 -2.53 -15.60
CA ALA A 167 7.18 -2.04 -14.43
C ALA A 167 6.21 -1.55 -13.34
N ALA A 168 5.10 -0.93 -13.74
CA ALA A 168 4.04 -0.52 -12.83
C ALA A 168 3.39 -1.73 -12.15
N ALA A 169 3.04 -2.78 -12.92
CA ALA A 169 2.46 -4.01 -12.40
C ALA A 169 3.40 -4.75 -11.44
N CYS A 170 4.70 -4.86 -11.77
CA CYS A 170 5.69 -5.46 -10.86
C CYS A 170 5.84 -4.66 -9.56
N MET A 171 5.87 -3.32 -9.63
CA MET A 171 5.93 -2.50 -8.41
C MET A 171 4.65 -2.61 -7.57
N GLN A 172 3.48 -2.69 -8.22
CA GLN A 172 2.21 -2.91 -7.54
C GLN A 172 2.19 -4.27 -6.83
N ALA A 173 2.68 -5.31 -7.49
CA ALA A 173 2.83 -6.61 -6.87
C ALA A 173 3.84 -6.61 -5.73
N ASP A 174 4.99 -5.94 -5.87
CA ASP A 174 5.97 -5.75 -4.80
C ASP A 174 5.28 -5.15 -3.55
N CYS A 175 4.43 -4.13 -3.72
CA CYS A 175 3.67 -3.53 -2.61
C CYS A 175 2.69 -4.52 -1.95
N VAL A 176 1.95 -5.30 -2.74
CA VAL A 176 1.02 -6.32 -2.21
C VAL A 176 1.79 -7.38 -1.42
N LEU A 177 2.87 -7.89 -1.99
CA LEU A 177 3.71 -8.92 -1.39
C LEU A 177 4.34 -8.44 -0.08
N SER A 178 4.80 -7.19 -0.02
CA SER A 178 5.30 -6.60 1.23
C SER A 178 4.21 -6.38 2.27
N ALA A 179 3.01 -5.94 1.86
CA ALA A 179 1.89 -5.78 2.77
C ALA A 179 1.47 -7.12 3.38
N LEU A 180 1.49 -8.21 2.61
CA LEU A 180 1.25 -9.56 3.10
C LEU A 180 2.34 -10.05 4.07
N LEU A 181 3.61 -9.69 3.83
CA LEU A 181 4.69 -9.99 4.79
C LEU A 181 4.49 -9.24 6.11
N ALA A 182 4.00 -8.00 6.07
CA ALA A 182 3.69 -7.22 7.27
C ALA A 182 2.44 -7.73 8.00
N ALA A 183 1.43 -8.21 7.27
CA ALA A 183 0.20 -8.76 7.84
C ALA A 183 0.37 -10.16 8.46
N ARG A 184 1.51 -10.81 8.21
CA ARG A 184 1.78 -12.19 8.62
C ARG A 184 2.04 -12.27 10.13
N ALA A 185 1.37 -13.19 10.81
CA ALA A 185 1.45 -13.32 12.27
C ALA A 185 2.81 -13.85 12.79
N ASN A 186 3.52 -14.68 12.03
CA ASN A 186 4.80 -15.27 12.44
C ASN A 186 5.67 -15.73 11.23
N GLU A 187 6.82 -16.34 11.47
CA GLU A 187 7.73 -16.84 10.41
C GLU A 187 7.78 -18.38 10.30
N ASP A 188 6.77 -19.10 10.77
CA ASP A 188 6.72 -20.56 10.68
C ASP A 188 6.33 -21.05 9.26
N LYS A 189 6.38 -22.37 9.06
CA LYS A 189 6.06 -23.00 7.75
C LYS A 189 4.62 -22.74 7.30
N ALA A 190 3.66 -22.69 8.24
CA ALA A 190 2.26 -22.45 7.91
C ALA A 190 2.06 -20.99 7.48
N ALA A 191 2.72 -20.04 8.14
CA ALA A 191 2.69 -18.63 7.76
C ALA A 191 3.39 -18.36 6.42
N VAL A 192 4.43 -19.14 6.08
CA VAL A 192 5.05 -19.12 4.75
C VAL A 192 4.08 -19.63 3.68
N ALA A 193 3.42 -20.76 3.92
CA ALA A 193 2.43 -21.30 2.98
C ALA A 193 1.26 -20.32 2.78
N TRP A 194 0.75 -19.74 3.88
CA TRP A 194 -0.27 -18.71 3.85
C TRP A 194 0.14 -17.52 3.00
N ALA A 195 1.37 -17.00 3.16
CA ALA A 195 1.82 -15.85 2.37
C ALA A 195 1.83 -16.15 0.87
N HIS A 196 2.25 -17.35 0.45
CA HIS A 196 2.21 -17.76 -0.95
C HIS A 196 0.77 -17.88 -1.49
N GLU A 197 -0.14 -18.50 -0.73
CA GLU A 197 -1.55 -18.62 -1.12
C GLU A 197 -2.20 -17.25 -1.25
N GLN A 198 -2.02 -16.38 -0.25
CA GLN A 198 -2.59 -15.04 -0.27
C GLN A 198 -1.98 -14.17 -1.36
N ALA A 199 -0.68 -14.33 -1.66
CA ALA A 199 -0.04 -13.64 -2.77
C ALA A 199 -0.65 -14.04 -4.10
N ALA A 200 -0.81 -15.34 -4.37
CA ALA A 200 -1.43 -15.82 -5.60
C ALA A 200 -2.84 -15.25 -5.78
N ASP A 201 -3.68 -15.33 -4.74
CA ASP A 201 -5.07 -14.85 -4.80
C ASP A 201 -5.15 -13.32 -4.97
N TRP A 202 -4.36 -12.54 -4.22
CA TRP A 202 -4.36 -11.08 -4.37
C TRP A 202 -3.88 -10.64 -5.76
N LEU A 203 -2.80 -11.23 -6.27
CA LEU A 203 -2.25 -10.86 -7.58
C LEU A 203 -3.21 -11.24 -8.72
N ASP A 204 -3.92 -12.37 -8.60
CA ASP A 204 -4.96 -12.76 -9.56
C ASP A 204 -6.15 -11.77 -9.56
N ARG A 205 -6.69 -11.45 -8.38
CA ARG A 205 -7.81 -10.49 -8.24
C ARG A 205 -7.47 -9.09 -8.74
N LEU A 206 -6.21 -8.69 -8.63
CA LEU A 206 -5.71 -7.41 -9.14
C LEU A 206 -5.38 -7.45 -10.64
N GLY A 207 -5.38 -8.64 -11.27
CA GLY A 207 -5.05 -8.81 -12.68
C GLY A 207 -3.57 -8.66 -12.99
N ILE A 208 -2.69 -8.89 -12.01
CA ILE A 208 -1.23 -8.71 -12.09
C ILE A 208 -0.47 -9.98 -11.71
N ALA A 209 -1.09 -11.15 -11.82
CA ALA A 209 -0.43 -12.43 -11.61
C ALA A 209 0.87 -12.56 -12.43
N GLY A 210 1.87 -13.24 -11.86
CA GLY A 210 3.18 -13.45 -12.48
C GLY A 210 4.14 -12.26 -12.44
N HIS A 211 3.72 -11.12 -11.88
CA HIS A 211 4.57 -9.95 -11.69
C HIS A 211 5.15 -9.99 -10.27
N SER A 212 6.44 -10.29 -10.11
CA SER A 212 7.13 -10.49 -8.81
C SER A 212 6.65 -11.69 -7.97
N GLY A 213 7.41 -12.03 -6.93
CA GLY A 213 7.11 -13.16 -6.03
C GLY A 213 7.90 -13.10 -4.73
N TYR A 214 8.08 -14.26 -4.10
CA TYR A 214 8.91 -14.39 -2.90
C TYR A 214 10.19 -15.18 -3.17
N LEU A 215 11.29 -14.71 -2.60
CA LEU A 215 12.53 -15.44 -2.46
C LEU A 215 12.45 -16.21 -1.14
N VAL A 216 12.59 -17.53 -1.22
CA VAL A 216 12.64 -18.41 -0.05
C VAL A 216 14.07 -18.87 0.18
N TYR A 217 14.58 -18.69 1.40
CA TYR A 217 15.87 -19.22 1.82
C TYR A 217 15.83 -19.72 3.25
N ALA A 218 16.86 -20.43 3.70
CA ALA A 218 16.93 -20.97 5.05
C ALA A 218 17.85 -20.12 5.94
N ARG A 219 17.36 -19.75 7.13
CA ARG A 219 18.15 -19.13 8.21
C ARG A 219 18.02 -20.01 9.45
N ALA A 220 19.15 -20.53 9.95
CA ALA A 220 19.19 -21.43 11.10
C ALA A 220 18.14 -22.58 11.02
N GLY A 221 17.97 -23.16 9.82
CA GLY A 221 17.02 -24.25 9.57
C GLY A 221 15.55 -23.85 9.42
N ARG A 222 15.21 -22.55 9.48
CA ARG A 222 13.85 -22.03 9.29
C ARG A 222 13.72 -21.33 7.93
N PRO A 223 12.57 -21.46 7.24
CA PRO A 223 12.33 -20.73 6.00
C PRO A 223 12.15 -19.24 6.28
N VAL A 224 12.79 -18.41 5.48
CA VAL A 224 12.62 -16.96 5.45
C VAL A 224 12.04 -16.57 4.10
N LEU A 225 11.04 -15.69 4.14
CA LEU A 225 10.49 -15.04 2.95
C LEU A 225 11.04 -13.62 2.84
N ALA A 226 11.48 -13.28 1.64
CA ALA A 226 11.78 -11.93 1.23
C ALA A 226 11.17 -11.64 -0.14
N LEU A 227 11.08 -10.37 -0.53
CA LEU A 227 10.61 -10.04 -1.87
C LEU A 227 11.56 -10.57 -2.95
N ASP A 228 10.96 -11.17 -3.98
CA ASP A 228 11.60 -11.46 -5.26
C ASP A 228 11.08 -10.52 -6.34
N ARG A 229 11.69 -9.34 -6.37
CA ARG A 229 11.34 -8.28 -7.29
C ARG A 229 11.76 -8.66 -8.70
N GLN A 230 10.90 -8.44 -9.69
CA GLN A 230 11.24 -8.62 -11.10
C GLN A 230 11.76 -7.34 -11.79
N VAL A 231 11.53 -6.16 -11.19
CA VAL A 231 11.98 -4.87 -11.74
C VAL A 231 12.79 -4.08 -10.74
N CYS A 232 13.78 -3.35 -11.25
CA CYS A 232 14.65 -2.51 -10.43
C CYS A 232 13.95 -1.18 -10.15
N CYS A 233 14.01 -0.67 -8.90
CA CYS A 233 13.55 0.68 -8.57
C CYS A 233 14.47 1.80 -9.09
N HIS A 234 15.63 1.45 -9.65
CA HIS A 234 16.67 2.38 -10.10
C HIS A 234 17.24 3.32 -9.03
N HIS A 235 17.03 3.03 -7.74
CA HIS A 235 17.54 3.85 -6.64
C HIS A 235 19.08 4.02 -6.70
N PHE A 236 19.80 2.96 -7.07
CA PHE A 236 21.26 2.95 -7.27
C PHE A 236 21.79 4.00 -8.27
N ARG A 237 20.91 4.62 -9.07
CA ARG A 237 21.32 5.65 -10.03
C ARG A 237 21.46 7.04 -9.42
N ARG A 238 20.98 7.25 -8.19
CA ARG A 238 21.23 8.49 -7.46
C ARG A 238 22.68 8.54 -7.01
N HIS A 239 23.22 9.73 -6.81
CA HIS A 239 24.56 9.88 -6.23
C HIS A 239 24.69 9.28 -4.82
N ASP A 240 23.60 9.34 -4.03
CA ASP A 240 23.52 8.78 -2.68
C ASP A 240 22.83 7.41 -2.63
N GLY A 241 22.60 6.78 -3.79
CA GLY A 241 21.87 5.53 -3.90
C GLY A 241 22.78 4.31 -4.03
N ASP A 242 22.31 3.17 -3.54
CA ASP A 242 22.89 1.86 -3.82
C ASP A 242 21.78 0.87 -4.26
N TYR A 243 22.16 -0.33 -4.68
CA TYR A 243 21.23 -1.42 -4.90
C TYR A 243 20.51 -1.78 -3.60
N CYS A 244 19.18 -1.76 -3.63
CA CYS A 244 18.38 -2.24 -2.50
C CYS A 244 18.60 -3.74 -2.28
N SER A 245 18.41 -4.22 -1.05
CA SER A 245 18.62 -5.62 -0.65
C SER A 245 17.82 -6.64 -1.47
N THR A 246 16.70 -6.22 -2.05
CA THR A 246 15.83 -7.05 -2.90
C THR A 246 15.99 -6.76 -4.40
N CYS A 247 17.08 -6.10 -4.84
CA CYS A 247 17.23 -5.65 -6.22
C CYS A 247 17.43 -6.83 -7.20
N PRO A 248 16.66 -6.92 -8.30
CA PRO A 248 16.80 -8.01 -9.29
C PRO A 248 18.10 -7.98 -10.09
N LYS A 249 18.88 -6.89 -9.98
CA LYS A 249 20.19 -6.78 -10.64
C LYS A 249 21.30 -7.49 -9.87
N LEU A 250 21.05 -7.86 -8.62
CA LEU A 250 21.99 -8.57 -7.77
C LEU A 250 21.74 -10.08 -7.83
N PRO A 251 22.79 -10.91 -7.75
CA PRO A 251 22.63 -12.35 -7.66
C PRO A 251 21.93 -12.75 -6.36
N PRO A 252 21.21 -13.89 -6.31
CA PRO A 252 20.47 -14.31 -5.13
C PRO A 252 21.27 -14.36 -3.83
N ALA A 253 22.52 -14.82 -3.87
CA ALA A 253 23.39 -14.89 -2.70
C ALA A 253 23.67 -13.50 -2.09
N GLU A 254 23.91 -12.48 -2.92
CA GLU A 254 24.15 -11.12 -2.45
C GLU A 254 22.87 -10.50 -1.88
N ARG A 255 21.73 -10.74 -2.53
CA ARG A 255 20.42 -10.31 -2.00
C ARG A 255 20.17 -10.87 -0.61
N ILE A 256 20.36 -12.17 -0.43
CA ILE A 256 20.22 -12.83 0.89
C ILE A 256 21.13 -12.17 1.92
N ALA A 257 22.41 -11.95 1.60
CA ALA A 257 23.35 -11.31 2.51
C ALA A 257 22.90 -9.89 2.92
N ARG A 258 22.43 -9.08 1.96
CA ARG A 258 21.93 -7.72 2.23
C ARG A 258 20.62 -7.75 3.05
N ILE A 259 19.69 -8.66 2.74
CA ILE A 259 18.44 -8.81 3.51
C ILE A 259 18.73 -9.17 4.97
N GLU A 260 19.68 -10.08 5.20
CA GLU A 260 20.09 -10.45 6.55
C GLU A 260 20.75 -9.29 7.31
N ALA A 261 21.54 -8.47 6.61
CA ALA A 261 22.14 -7.26 7.18
C ALA A 261 21.08 -6.21 7.56
N ASP A 262 20.11 -5.94 6.68
CA ASP A 262 19.00 -5.01 6.95
C ASP A 262 18.21 -5.44 8.20
N LYS A 263 17.90 -6.75 8.32
CA LYS A 263 17.19 -7.31 9.48
C LYS A 263 17.99 -7.22 10.79
N ALA A 264 19.33 -7.20 10.72
CA ALA A 264 20.18 -7.07 11.90
C ALA A 264 20.31 -5.61 12.37
N ALA A 265 20.02 -4.64 11.49
CA ALA A 265 20.10 -3.22 11.76
C ALA A 265 18.77 -2.58 12.18
N ALA A 266 17.64 -3.27 11.96
CA ALA A 266 16.30 -2.88 12.37
C ALA A 266 15.99 -3.32 13.80
#